data_AF-A0A812K1H6-F1
#
_entry.id   AF-A0A812K1H6-F1
#
_cell.length_a   1.000
_cell.length_b   1.000
_cell.length_c   1.000
_cell.angle_alpha   90.00
_cell.angle_beta   90.00
_cell.angle_gamma   90.00
#
_symmetry.space_group_name_H-M   'P 1'
#
loop_
_entity.id
_entity.type
_entity.pdbx_description
1 polymer ?
#
loop_
_entity_poly.entity_id
_entity_poly.type
_entity_poly.pdbx_seq_one_letter_code
_entity_poly.pdbx_strand_id
1 'polypeptide(L)'
;MPKRWTYATNPDDVEQCAPSELEQLSALSFDGFWEGTMAVGNTMSSTTVIISGRNVFHDGSLFAKIKVLNAETCVIITDYEDVRGYLSTDGKAIDWEDGDCWRRVAAPQSGQYEERSGHNAGQGQ
;
A
#
# COMPACT_ATOMS: atom_id res chain seq x y z
N MET A 1 -41.52 -6.62 -43.14
CA MET A 1 -41.86 -7.69 -42.16
C MET A 1 -40.67 -8.66 -42.07
N PRO A 2 -40.34 -9.26 -40.92
CA PRO A 2 -39.08 -8.97 -40.20
C PRO A 2 -38.05 -10.14 -40.09
N LYS A 3 -36.80 -9.73 -39.79
CA LYS A 3 -35.78 -10.33 -38.88
C LYS A 3 -35.34 -11.80 -39.05
N ARG A 4 -34.02 -11.99 -39.21
CA ARG A 4 -33.28 -12.91 -38.32
C ARG A 4 -31.84 -12.44 -38.13
N TRP A 5 -31.62 -11.74 -37.03
CA TRP A 5 -30.30 -11.59 -36.43
C TRP A 5 -30.09 -12.82 -35.54
N THR A 6 -28.98 -13.52 -35.73
CA THR A 6 -28.45 -14.47 -34.74
C THR A 6 -27.01 -14.08 -34.51
N TYR A 7 -26.80 -13.10 -33.64
CA TYR A 7 -25.55 -13.05 -32.89
C TYR A 7 -25.78 -13.92 -31.66
N ALA A 8 -25.08 -15.05 -31.62
CA ALA A 8 -24.90 -15.79 -30.40
C ALA A 8 -24.16 -14.87 -29.43
N THR A 9 -24.85 -14.40 -28.39
CA THR A 9 -24.20 -13.79 -27.23
C THR A 9 -23.55 -14.93 -26.47
N ASN A 10 -22.24 -15.11 -26.67
CA ASN A 10 -21.44 -15.92 -25.77
C ASN A 10 -21.51 -15.27 -24.37
N PRO A 11 -21.92 -16.00 -23.32
CA PRO A 11 -21.91 -15.47 -21.95
C PRO A 11 -20.50 -15.43 -21.31
N ASP A 12 -19.46 -15.73 -22.09
CA ASP A 12 -18.06 -15.80 -21.64
C ASP A 12 -17.24 -14.54 -21.99
N ASP A 13 -17.80 -13.59 -22.75
CA ASP A 13 -17.27 -12.22 -22.87
C ASP A 13 -17.67 -11.43 -21.61
N VAL A 14 -17.32 -11.97 -20.44
CA VAL A 14 -17.12 -11.13 -19.26
C VAL A 14 -15.78 -10.48 -19.53
N GLU A 15 -15.84 -9.37 -20.29
CA GLU A 15 -14.78 -8.40 -20.42
C GLU A 15 -14.21 -8.20 -19.01
N GLN A 16 -13.08 -8.86 -18.73
CA GLN A 16 -12.32 -8.59 -17.53
C GLN A 16 -11.88 -7.15 -17.73
N CYS A 17 -12.66 -6.24 -17.14
CA CYS A 17 -12.43 -4.82 -17.17
C CYS A 17 -11.03 -4.62 -16.59
N ALA A 18 -10.04 -4.57 -17.48
CA ALA A 18 -8.67 -4.28 -17.10
C ALA A 18 -8.74 -2.92 -16.39
N PRO A 19 -8.13 -2.79 -15.19
CA PRO A 19 -8.18 -1.54 -14.47
C PRO A 19 -7.68 -0.46 -15.42
N SER A 20 -8.50 0.58 -15.63
CA SER A 20 -8.22 1.58 -16.65
C SER A 20 -6.81 2.14 -16.44
N GLU A 21 -6.10 2.54 -17.50
CA GLU A 21 -4.73 3.07 -17.39
C GLU A 21 -4.63 4.19 -16.33
N LEU A 22 -5.69 4.98 -16.18
CA LEU A 22 -5.88 5.96 -15.11
C LEU A 22 -5.88 5.37 -13.68
N GLU A 23 -6.49 4.21 -13.46
CA GLU A 23 -6.47 3.52 -12.17
C GLU A 23 -5.06 2.99 -11.86
N GLN A 24 -4.34 2.49 -12.87
CA GLN A 24 -2.97 2.02 -12.70
C GLN A 24 -2.01 3.18 -12.40
N LEU A 25 -2.15 4.31 -13.10
CA LEU A 25 -1.39 5.53 -12.83
C LEU A 25 -1.71 6.12 -11.46
N SER A 26 -2.98 6.06 -11.04
CA SER A 26 -3.39 6.53 -9.71
C SER A 26 -2.83 5.67 -8.58
N ALA A 27 -2.64 4.37 -8.80
CA ALA A 27 -2.03 3.50 -7.80
C ALA A 27 -0.55 3.85 -7.56
N LEU A 28 0.15 4.23 -8.62
CA LEU A 28 1.55 4.67 -8.54
C LEU A 28 1.72 5.97 -7.72
N SER A 29 0.68 6.79 -7.57
CA SER A 29 0.74 7.98 -6.71
C SER A 29 0.98 7.65 -5.23
N PHE A 30 0.63 6.43 -4.81
CA PHE A 30 0.81 5.96 -3.44
C PHE A 30 2.03 5.05 -3.28
N ASP A 31 2.62 4.54 -4.36
CA ASP A 31 3.85 3.73 -4.30
C ASP A 31 5.00 4.49 -3.64
N GLY A 32 5.80 3.79 -2.82
CA GLY A 32 7.01 4.32 -2.19
C GLY A 32 7.10 4.04 -0.70
N PHE A 33 8.00 4.78 -0.03
CA PHE A 33 8.26 4.66 1.40
C PHE A 33 7.53 5.77 2.14
N TRP A 34 6.84 5.38 3.20
CA TRP A 34 5.99 6.26 3.99
C TRP A 34 6.31 6.08 5.46
N GLU A 35 6.55 7.18 6.16
CA GLU A 35 6.68 7.23 7.61
C GLU A 35 5.31 7.55 8.20
N GLY A 36 4.72 6.59 8.91
CA GLY A 36 3.48 6.73 9.65
C GLY A 36 3.69 6.51 11.14
N THR A 37 2.65 6.74 11.93
CA THR A 37 2.68 6.42 13.36
C THR A 37 1.88 5.16 13.60
N MET A 38 2.48 4.18 14.29
CA MET A 38 1.76 3.00 14.73
C MET A 38 1.77 2.92 16.25
N ALA A 39 0.64 2.49 16.81
CA ALA A 39 0.53 2.17 18.22
C ALA A 39 1.26 0.85 18.49
N VAL A 40 2.34 0.90 19.27
CA VAL A 40 3.05 -0.28 19.77
C VAL A 40 2.81 -0.34 21.29
N GLY A 41 1.74 -1.05 21.68
CA GLY A 41 1.25 -1.04 23.07
C GLY A 41 0.70 0.33 23.46
N ASN A 42 1.29 0.96 24.49
CA ASN A 42 0.91 2.27 24.99
C ASN A 42 1.72 3.44 24.40
N THR A 43 2.60 3.15 23.44
CA THR A 43 3.52 4.15 22.85
C THR A 43 3.27 4.28 21.36
N MET A 44 3.09 5.51 20.91
CA MET A 44 3.09 5.84 19.49
C MET A 44 4.54 5.93 18.99
N SER A 45 4.88 5.08 18.03
CA SER A 45 6.21 5.06 17.40
C SER A 45 6.09 5.34 15.92
N SER A 46 6.96 6.20 15.40
CA SER A 46 7.09 6.41 13.96
C SER A 46 7.73 5.17 13.32
N THR A 47 7.16 4.72 12.22
CA THR A 47 7.65 3.54 11.50
C THR A 47 7.53 3.73 10.00
N THR A 48 8.40 3.08 9.26
CA THR A 48 8.40 3.13 7.79
C THR A 48 7.63 1.95 7.24
N VAL A 49 6.65 2.24 6.39
CA VAL A 49 5.92 1.28 5.58
C VAL A 49 6.24 1.47 4.11
N ILE A 50 6.06 0.42 3.34
CA ILE A 50 6.31 0.40 1.90
C ILE A 50 4.98 0.12 1.21
N ILE A 51 4.53 1.04 0.37
CA ILE A 51 3.40 0.80 -0.52
C ILE A 51 3.98 0.37 -1.86
N SER A 52 3.57 -0.82 -2.32
CA SER A 52 3.89 -1.30 -3.66
C SER A 52 2.64 -1.80 -4.38
N GLY A 53 2.17 -1.01 -5.35
CA GLY A 53 0.89 -1.20 -6.02
C GLY A 53 -0.28 -1.22 -5.03
N ARG A 54 -0.84 -2.40 -4.77
CA ARG A 54 -1.98 -2.59 -3.85
C ARG A 54 -1.61 -3.15 -2.48
N ASN A 55 -0.33 -3.38 -2.24
CA ASN A 55 0.15 -4.01 -1.01
C ASN A 55 0.88 -2.99 -0.15
N VAL A 56 0.64 -3.05 1.16
CA VAL A 56 1.34 -2.27 2.18
C VAL A 56 2.17 -3.24 3.00
N PHE A 57 3.48 -3.02 3.02
CA PHE A 57 4.45 -3.83 3.76
C PHE A 57 4.97 -3.06 4.95
N HIS A 58 5.13 -3.76 6.07
CA HIS A 58 5.76 -3.29 7.29
C HIS A 58 6.75 -4.35 7.76
N ASP A 59 7.98 -3.95 8.07
CA ASP A 59 9.07 -4.86 8.48
C ASP A 59 9.26 -6.08 7.55
N GLY A 60 9.06 -5.89 6.24
CA GLY A 60 9.18 -6.95 5.22
C GLY A 60 7.98 -7.91 5.12
N SER A 61 6.96 -7.74 5.98
CA SER A 61 5.73 -8.55 5.95
C SER A 61 4.57 -7.77 5.36
N LEU A 62 3.63 -8.46 4.71
CA LEU A 62 2.38 -7.85 4.25
C LEU A 62 1.57 -7.42 5.47
N PHE A 63 1.36 -6.12 5.63
CA PHE A 63 0.62 -5.52 6.74
C PHE A 63 -0.82 -5.23 6.36
N ALA A 64 -1.04 -4.66 5.18
CA ALA A 64 -2.37 -4.26 4.73
C ALA A 64 -2.47 -4.24 3.21
N LYS A 65 -3.67 -4.01 2.70
CA LYS A 65 -3.90 -3.72 1.28
C LYS A 65 -4.38 -2.30 1.12
N ILE A 66 -4.07 -1.70 -0.03
CA ILE A 66 -4.59 -0.39 -0.40
C ILE A 66 -5.54 -0.52 -1.58
N LYS A 67 -6.72 0.09 -1.44
CA LYS A 67 -7.70 0.28 -2.51
C LYS A 67 -7.67 1.74 -2.91
N VAL A 68 -7.21 2.00 -4.12
CA VAL A 68 -7.14 3.34 -4.69
C VAL A 68 -8.52 3.68 -5.26
N LEU A 69 -9.09 4.80 -4.83
CA LEU A 69 -10.39 5.28 -5.32
C LEU A 69 -10.20 6.27 -6.47
N ASN A 70 -9.15 7.09 -6.39
CA ASN A 70 -8.71 8.03 -7.42
C ASN A 70 -7.25 8.46 -7.13
N ALA A 71 -6.70 9.39 -7.90
CA ALA A 71 -5.31 9.85 -7.78
C ALA A 71 -4.96 10.49 -6.42
N GLU A 72 -5.96 10.96 -5.67
CA GLU A 72 -5.79 11.71 -4.42
C GLU A 72 -6.43 10.99 -3.22
N THR A 73 -7.16 9.89 -3.42
CA THR A 73 -7.90 9.21 -2.36
C THR A 73 -7.68 7.71 -2.43
N CYS A 74 -7.35 7.13 -1.28
CA CYS A 74 -7.17 5.71 -1.09
C CYS A 74 -7.86 5.22 0.18
N VAL A 75 -7.96 3.90 0.33
CA VAL A 75 -8.42 3.23 1.55
C VAL A 75 -7.41 2.16 1.90
N ILE A 76 -6.88 2.20 3.11
CA ILE A 76 -6.10 1.09 3.67
C ILE A 76 -7.06 0.10 4.30
N ILE A 77 -6.90 -1.17 3.95
CA ILE A 77 -7.72 -2.29 4.36
C ILE A 77 -6.84 -3.16 5.24
N THR A 78 -7.12 -3.14 6.54
CA THR A 78 -6.48 -3.99 7.54
C THR A 78 -7.45 -5.09 7.99
N ASP A 79 -7.01 -6.03 8.83
CA ASP A 79 -7.91 -7.03 9.40
C ASP A 79 -8.93 -6.45 10.40
N TYR A 80 -8.70 -5.24 10.91
CA TYR A 80 -9.50 -4.63 11.98
C TYR A 80 -10.42 -3.53 11.45
N GLU A 81 -9.93 -2.73 10.51
CA GLU A 81 -10.63 -1.56 10.00
C GLU A 81 -10.17 -1.14 8.60
N ASP A 82 -11.08 -0.46 7.91
CA ASP A 82 -10.85 0.21 6.64
C ASP A 82 -10.76 1.72 6.90
N VAL A 83 -9.60 2.32 6.67
CA VAL A 83 -9.36 3.75 6.91
C VAL A 83 -9.13 4.46 5.59
N ARG A 84 -9.85 5.56 5.36
CA ARG A 84 -9.64 6.37 4.16
C ARG A 84 -8.45 7.30 4.35
N GLY A 85 -7.64 7.46 3.31
CA GLY A 85 -6.50 8.36 3.25
C GLY A 85 -6.60 9.32 2.07
N TYR A 86 -6.17 10.55 2.29
CA TYR A 86 -6.16 11.62 1.30
C TYR A 86 -4.73 12.04 1.02
N LEU A 87 -4.28 11.87 -0.23
CA LEU A 87 -2.96 12.27 -0.67
C LEU A 87 -2.92 13.80 -0.83
N SER A 88 -1.87 14.42 -0.30
CA SER A 88 -1.61 15.84 -0.50
C SER A 88 -1.38 16.17 -1.97
N THR A 89 -1.69 17.41 -2.37
CA THR A 89 -1.52 17.86 -3.77
C THR A 89 -0.06 17.83 -4.25
N ASP A 90 0.90 17.86 -3.33
CA ASP A 90 2.33 17.72 -3.64
C ASP A 90 2.81 16.25 -3.62
N GLY A 91 1.94 15.30 -3.26
CA GLY A 91 2.19 13.87 -3.28
C GLY A 91 3.12 13.36 -2.17
N LYS A 92 3.38 14.16 -1.13
CA LYS A 92 4.34 13.81 -0.06
C LYS A 92 3.70 13.48 1.28
N ALA A 93 2.39 13.64 1.44
CA ALA A 93 1.70 13.25 2.65
C ALA A 93 0.39 12.53 2.33
N ILE A 94 0.01 11.56 3.17
CA ILE A 94 -1.33 10.98 3.18
C ILE A 94 -1.92 11.26 4.55
N ASP A 95 -3.03 12.00 4.57
CA ASP A 95 -3.79 12.27 5.79
C ASP A 95 -4.87 11.19 5.95
N TRP A 96 -4.80 10.40 7.01
CA TRP A 96 -5.75 9.33 7.30
C TRP A 96 -6.90 9.81 8.18
N GLU A 97 -8.09 9.24 8.00
CA GLU A 97 -9.29 9.61 8.78
C GLU A 97 -9.20 9.28 10.28
N ASP A 98 -8.34 8.32 10.66
CA ASP A 98 -8.04 8.03 12.08
C ASP A 98 -7.22 9.17 12.75
N GLY A 99 -6.71 10.12 11.95
CA GLY A 99 -5.91 11.25 12.42
C GLY A 99 -4.40 11.02 12.34
N ASP A 100 -3.95 9.87 11.83
CA ASP A 100 -2.55 9.64 11.50
C ASP A 100 -2.16 10.33 10.17
N CYS A 101 -0.90 10.72 10.05
CA CYS A 101 -0.38 11.38 8.85
C CYS A 101 0.87 10.66 8.36
N TRP A 102 0.81 10.06 7.19
CA TRP A 102 1.94 9.36 6.59
C TRP A 102 2.74 10.32 5.72
N ARG A 103 4.04 10.46 5.99
CA ARG A 103 4.94 11.30 5.18
C ARG A 103 5.80 10.45 4.27
N ARG A 104 5.89 10.86 3.01
CA ARG A 104 6.77 10.21 2.04
C ARG A 104 8.22 10.45 2.44
N VAL A 105 8.97 9.37 2.58
CA VAL A 105 10.39 9.39 2.95
C VAL A 105 11.23 8.81 1.82
N ALA A 106 12.53 9.14 1.83
CA ALA A 106 13.47 8.44 0.97
C ALA A 106 13.53 6.96 1.40
N ALA A 107 13.84 6.08 0.45
CA ALA A 107 14.12 4.69 0.77
C ALA A 107 15.11 4.62 1.93
N PRO A 108 14.83 3.84 3.00
CA PRO A 108 15.81 3.64 4.05
C PRO A 108 17.07 3.09 3.37
N GLN A 109 18.19 3.78 3.56
CA GLN A 109 19.47 3.30 3.04
C GLN A 109 19.66 1.90 3.60
N SER A 110 19.63 0.91 2.72
CA SER A 110 19.88 -0.51 3.02
C SER A 110 21.23 -0.62 3.73
N GLY A 111 21.19 -0.65 5.05
CA GLY A 111 22.41 -0.64 5.88
C GLY A 111 22.19 -0.95 7.37
N GLN A 112 21.00 -1.42 7.77
CA GLN A 112 20.74 -1.73 9.20
C GLN A 112 20.03 -3.07 9.48
N TYR A 113 19.88 -3.97 8.50
CA TYR A 113 19.26 -5.28 8.74
C TYR A 113 20.21 -6.49 8.69
N GLU A 114 21.53 -6.29 8.64
CA GLU A 114 22.49 -7.39 8.80
C GLU A 114 23.43 -7.11 9.99
N GLU A 115 23.64 -8.16 10.80
CA GLU A 115 24.60 -8.27 11.91
C GLU A 115 24.14 -7.84 13.33
N ARG A 116 23.03 -8.38 13.83
CA ARG A 116 22.87 -8.65 15.28
C ARG A 116 22.63 -10.11 15.65
N SER A 117 22.94 -11.03 14.75
CA SER A 117 22.93 -12.48 14.99
C SER A 117 24.31 -13.11 14.77
N GLY A 118 25.37 -12.44 15.22
CA GLY A 118 26.70 -13.03 15.42
C GLY A 118 26.93 -13.25 16.90
N HIS A 119 26.62 -14.46 17.38
CA HIS A 119 26.81 -14.85 18.77
C HIS A 119 28.28 -14.67 19.20
N ASN A 120 28.44 -13.94 20.29
CA ASN A 120 29.63 -13.87 21.11
C ASN A 120 29.96 -15.29 21.63
N ALA A 121 31.01 -15.92 21.11
CA ALA A 121 31.50 -17.19 21.63
C ALA A 121 33.01 -17.08 21.86
N GLY A 122 33.36 -16.92 23.15
CA GLY A 122 34.58 -17.51 23.72
C GLY A 122 35.86 -16.70 23.63
N GLN A 123 36.10 -15.88 24.66
CA GLN A 123 37.44 -15.80 25.24
C GLN A 123 37.90 -17.20 25.67
N GLY A 124 39.13 -17.60 25.34
CA GLY A 124 39.67 -18.88 25.77
C GLY A 124 41.10 -19.14 25.34
N GLN A 125 42.03 -18.56 26.12
CA GLN A 125 43.44 -18.93 26.36
C GLN A 125 44.46 -18.81 25.23
#